data_AF-A0A3D3CD09-F1
#
_entry.id   AF-A0A3D3CD09-F1
#
_cell.length_a   1.000
_cell.length_b   1.000
_cell.length_c   1.000
_cell.angle_alpha   90.00
_cell.angle_beta   90.00
_cell.angle_gamma   90.00
#
_symmetry.space_group_name_H-M   'P 1'
#
loop_
_entity.id
_entity.type
_entity.pdbx_description
1 polymer ?
#
loop_
_entity_poly.entity_id
_entity_poly.type
_entity_poly.pdbx_seq_one_letter_code
_entity_poly.pdbx_strand_id
1 'polypeptide(L)'
;MTDMDRVEELLDRLYGAEDDEETEQLAREVLALDDDNVEGLMLLADVVPYSEEKIGLLERAKGILEADSDDIPSLDTSDPEEQERCSLYMAVLQRLGFAYFSEGRHEDALDLTIGLLDLDVDGLTLARSLYYRILIEMKRDRDVLEATMNDAERSASMLHSKAIALWRLSGPGDDAYMALWEAFRAAPLVPFYILGYFDEPDEEDVDRTEEYNLALFFEDAWSSETGLLNWLAQGTILLGLAASLFPREDTEKMMILADALHIADSVEDAMVRLESRQDWAARTTDERIDAAVALFVQGRYLPRDES
;
A
#
# COMPACT_ATOMS: atom_id res chain seq x y z
N MET A 1 -6.19 -44.78 -3.53
CA MET A 1 -6.06 -43.34 -3.72
C MET A 1 -7.33 -42.90 -4.38
N THR A 2 -8.16 -42.21 -3.61
CA THR A 2 -9.36 -41.55 -4.11
C THR A 2 -8.94 -40.29 -4.89
N ASP A 3 -9.84 -39.70 -5.66
CA ASP A 3 -9.57 -38.42 -6.32
C ASP A 3 -9.30 -37.32 -5.28
N MET A 4 -9.95 -37.40 -4.10
CA MET A 4 -9.75 -36.50 -2.96
C MET A 4 -8.34 -36.64 -2.34
N ASP A 5 -7.86 -37.87 -2.11
CA ASP A 5 -6.49 -38.09 -1.62
C ASP A 5 -5.44 -37.50 -2.58
N ARG A 6 -5.77 -37.47 -3.88
CA ARG A 6 -4.89 -36.93 -4.92
C ARG A 6 -4.94 -35.41 -5.01
N VAL A 7 -6.11 -34.81 -4.78
CA VAL A 7 -6.26 -33.35 -4.68
C VAL A 7 -5.45 -32.82 -3.50
N GLU A 8 -5.55 -33.46 -2.33
CA GLU A 8 -4.74 -33.08 -1.14
C GLU A 8 -3.23 -33.13 -1.44
N GLU A 9 -2.74 -34.21 -2.06
CA GLU A 9 -1.31 -34.33 -2.43
C GLU A 9 -0.87 -33.25 -3.45
N LEU A 10 -1.75 -32.86 -4.37
CA LEU A 10 -1.47 -31.81 -5.34
C LEU A 10 -1.46 -30.43 -4.69
N LEU A 11 -2.38 -30.15 -3.77
CA LEU A 11 -2.41 -28.90 -3.00
C LEU A 11 -1.17 -28.75 -2.12
N ASP A 12 -0.76 -29.81 -1.42
CA ASP A 12 0.49 -29.82 -0.64
C ASP A 12 1.72 -29.45 -1.49
N ARG A 13 1.77 -29.97 -2.72
CA ARG A 13 2.85 -29.65 -3.68
C ARG A 13 2.73 -28.22 -4.21
N LEU A 14 1.50 -27.77 -4.47
CA LEU A 14 1.20 -26.43 -4.98
C LEU A 14 1.62 -25.35 -3.96
N TYR A 15 1.40 -25.58 -2.67
CA TYR A 15 1.88 -24.71 -1.60
C TYR A 15 3.41 -24.64 -1.46
N GLY A 16 4.13 -25.63 -2.02
CA GLY A 16 5.60 -25.66 -2.03
C GLY A 16 6.22 -25.31 -3.38
N ALA A 17 5.43 -24.92 -4.38
CA ALA A 17 5.94 -24.55 -5.70
C ALA A 17 6.76 -23.25 -5.61
N GLU A 18 7.90 -23.20 -6.31
CA GLU A 18 8.82 -22.06 -6.27
C GLU A 18 8.66 -21.13 -7.48
N ASP A 19 7.88 -21.53 -8.50
CA ASP A 19 7.68 -20.74 -9.72
C ASP A 19 6.24 -20.79 -10.26
N ASP A 20 5.93 -19.78 -11.09
CA ASP A 20 4.60 -19.58 -11.67
C ASP A 20 4.20 -20.71 -12.63
N GLU A 21 5.15 -21.32 -13.36
CA GLU A 21 4.86 -22.39 -14.34
C GLU A 21 4.43 -23.68 -13.62
N GLU A 22 5.14 -24.06 -12.56
CA GLU A 22 4.79 -25.20 -11.71
C GLU A 22 3.44 -24.96 -11.02
N THR A 23 3.24 -23.75 -10.49
CA THR A 23 1.98 -23.35 -9.82
C THR A 23 0.80 -23.45 -10.77
N GLU A 24 0.93 -22.91 -11.99
CA GLU A 24 -0.10 -22.95 -13.02
C GLU A 24 -0.44 -24.40 -13.43
N GLN A 25 0.57 -25.26 -13.60
CA GLN A 25 0.38 -26.65 -13.95
C GLN A 25 -0.37 -27.41 -12.84
N LEU A 26 0.11 -27.31 -11.60
CA LEU A 26 -0.45 -28.02 -10.46
C LEU A 26 -1.88 -27.59 -10.16
N ALA A 27 -2.17 -26.27 -10.21
CA ALA A 27 -3.51 -25.76 -10.01
C ALA A 27 -4.50 -26.28 -11.07
N ARG A 28 -4.07 -26.38 -12.34
CA ARG A 28 -4.90 -27.00 -13.39
C ARG A 28 -5.09 -28.51 -13.20
N GLU A 29 -4.11 -29.22 -12.67
CA GLU A 29 -4.26 -30.64 -12.33
C GLU A 29 -5.28 -30.84 -11.20
N VAL A 30 -5.29 -29.97 -10.18
CA VAL A 30 -6.32 -29.94 -9.13
C VAL A 30 -7.70 -29.74 -9.76
N LEU A 31 -7.86 -28.70 -10.58
CA LEU A 31 -9.15 -28.35 -11.20
C LEU A 31 -9.66 -29.38 -12.22
N ALA A 32 -8.77 -30.20 -12.77
CA ALA A 32 -9.18 -31.32 -13.63
C ALA A 32 -9.79 -32.49 -12.84
N LEU A 33 -9.45 -32.62 -11.54
CA LEU A 33 -10.00 -33.62 -10.64
C LEU A 33 -11.22 -33.10 -9.87
N ASP A 34 -11.15 -31.84 -9.43
CA ASP A 34 -12.19 -31.13 -8.71
C ASP A 34 -12.31 -29.69 -9.25
N ASP A 35 -13.22 -29.50 -10.19
CA ASP A 35 -13.42 -28.24 -10.91
C ASP A 35 -13.95 -27.11 -10.01
N ASP A 36 -14.52 -27.46 -8.84
CA ASP A 36 -15.03 -26.50 -7.84
C ASP A 36 -14.05 -26.30 -6.67
N ASN A 37 -12.79 -26.76 -6.80
CA ASN A 37 -11.78 -26.56 -5.76
C ASN A 37 -11.37 -25.08 -5.66
N VAL A 38 -11.76 -24.43 -4.57
CA VAL A 38 -11.56 -22.98 -4.33
C VAL A 38 -10.07 -22.61 -4.26
N GLU A 39 -9.25 -23.40 -3.57
CA GLU A 39 -7.81 -23.15 -3.46
C GLU A 39 -7.11 -23.27 -4.82
N GLY A 40 -7.46 -24.28 -5.61
CA GLY A 40 -6.99 -24.45 -6.99
C GLY A 40 -7.36 -23.28 -7.89
N LEU A 41 -8.58 -22.75 -7.77
CA LEU A 41 -9.01 -21.55 -8.50
C LEU A 41 -8.21 -20.31 -8.07
N MET A 42 -7.98 -20.13 -6.77
CA MET A 42 -7.21 -18.99 -6.24
C MET A 42 -5.75 -19.03 -6.67
N LEU A 43 -5.10 -20.17 -6.54
CA LEU A 43 -3.68 -20.33 -6.87
C LEU A 43 -3.44 -20.26 -8.38
N LEU A 44 -4.38 -20.76 -9.20
CA LEU A 44 -4.36 -20.49 -10.64
C LEU A 44 -4.54 -19.00 -10.93
N ALA A 45 -5.43 -18.32 -10.20
CA ALA A 45 -5.60 -16.88 -10.38
C ALA A 45 -4.31 -16.13 -10.02
N ASP A 46 -3.57 -16.49 -8.97
CA ASP A 46 -2.37 -15.76 -8.54
C ASP A 46 -1.30 -15.65 -9.65
N VAL A 47 -1.13 -16.68 -10.47
CA VAL A 47 -0.17 -16.70 -11.60
C VAL A 47 -0.72 -16.15 -12.92
N VAL A 48 -2.03 -15.93 -13.02
CA VAL A 48 -2.64 -15.31 -14.20
C VAL A 48 -2.49 -13.78 -14.11
N PRO A 49 -2.02 -13.08 -15.16
CA PRO A 49 -1.98 -11.62 -15.16
C PRO A 49 -3.36 -10.99 -14.90
N TYR A 50 -3.39 -9.77 -14.38
CA TYR A 50 -4.66 -9.01 -14.25
C TYR A 50 -5.40 -8.98 -15.59
N SER A 51 -6.63 -9.49 -15.57
CA SER A 51 -7.46 -9.76 -16.75
C SER A 51 -8.86 -10.21 -16.34
N GLU A 52 -9.79 -10.19 -17.29
CA GLU A 52 -11.12 -10.80 -17.14
C GLU A 52 -11.05 -12.32 -16.85
N GLU A 53 -9.97 -13.01 -17.25
CA GLU A 53 -9.77 -14.43 -16.89
C GLU A 53 -9.51 -14.59 -15.39
N LYS A 54 -8.58 -13.81 -14.82
CA LYS A 54 -8.32 -13.77 -13.37
C LYS A 54 -9.59 -13.42 -12.60
N ILE A 55 -10.34 -12.42 -13.06
CA ILE A 55 -11.63 -12.04 -12.45
C ILE A 55 -12.61 -13.21 -12.48
N GLY A 56 -12.78 -13.88 -13.63
CA GLY A 56 -13.70 -15.00 -13.77
C GLY A 56 -13.38 -16.19 -12.86
N LEU A 57 -12.09 -16.49 -12.66
CA LEU A 57 -11.64 -17.53 -11.70
C LEU A 57 -12.04 -17.17 -10.27
N LEU A 58 -11.78 -15.92 -9.86
CA LEU A 58 -12.05 -15.44 -8.51
C LEU A 58 -13.56 -15.25 -8.23
N GLU A 59 -14.33 -14.78 -9.20
CA GLU A 59 -15.80 -14.72 -9.12
C GLU A 59 -16.41 -16.11 -8.95
N ARG A 60 -15.86 -17.12 -9.65
CA ARG A 60 -16.28 -18.52 -9.49
C ARG A 60 -15.95 -19.03 -8.08
N ALA A 61 -14.73 -18.81 -7.60
CA ALA A 61 -14.31 -19.18 -6.25
C ALA A 61 -15.23 -18.55 -5.18
N LYS A 62 -15.52 -17.25 -5.32
CA LYS A 62 -16.49 -16.53 -4.47
C LYS A 62 -17.87 -17.18 -4.52
N GLY A 63 -18.37 -17.50 -5.71
CA GLY A 63 -19.69 -18.10 -5.90
C GLY A 63 -19.82 -19.49 -5.26
N ILE A 64 -18.78 -20.31 -5.29
CA ILE A 64 -18.75 -21.63 -4.62
C ILE A 64 -18.83 -21.44 -3.10
N LEU A 65 -18.00 -20.53 -2.56
CA LEU A 65 -17.99 -20.22 -1.14
C LEU A 65 -19.32 -19.60 -0.65
N GLU A 66 -20.06 -18.91 -1.51
CA GLU A 66 -21.37 -18.35 -1.19
C GLU A 66 -22.51 -19.37 -1.36
N ALA A 67 -22.37 -20.36 -2.25
CA ALA A 67 -23.40 -21.38 -2.45
C ALA A 67 -23.49 -22.39 -1.29
N ASP A 68 -22.39 -22.62 -0.59
CA ASP A 68 -22.29 -23.58 0.51
C ASP A 68 -22.80 -23.02 1.86
N SER A 69 -23.36 -21.80 1.91
CA SER A 69 -23.94 -21.22 3.13
C SER A 69 -25.06 -20.23 2.82
N ASP A 70 -26.12 -20.25 3.62
CA ASP A 70 -27.15 -19.21 3.59
C ASP A 70 -26.69 -17.89 4.25
N ASP A 71 -25.59 -17.93 5.03
CA ASP A 71 -25.03 -16.80 5.80
C ASP A 71 -23.54 -16.53 5.43
N ILE A 72 -23.10 -15.27 5.57
CA ILE A 72 -21.70 -14.88 5.36
C ILE A 72 -20.83 -15.47 6.48
N PRO A 73 -19.68 -16.12 6.18
CA PRO A 73 -18.79 -16.70 7.19
C PRO A 73 -18.31 -15.66 8.23
N SER A 74 -18.17 -16.06 9.49
CA SER A 74 -17.76 -15.19 10.60
C SER A 74 -16.49 -15.69 11.29
N LEU A 75 -15.51 -14.81 11.52
CA LEU A 75 -14.29 -15.12 12.27
C LEU A 75 -14.51 -15.31 13.78
N ASP A 76 -15.58 -14.74 14.34
CA ASP A 76 -15.90 -14.82 15.79
C ASP A 76 -16.58 -16.15 16.19
N THR A 77 -16.59 -17.13 15.29
CA THR A 77 -17.05 -18.50 15.57
C THR A 77 -15.98 -19.29 16.30
N SER A 78 -16.37 -20.24 17.16
CA SER A 78 -15.44 -21.19 17.76
C SER A 78 -15.18 -22.42 16.90
N ASP A 79 -15.84 -22.52 15.74
CA ASP A 79 -15.73 -23.64 14.81
C ASP A 79 -14.52 -23.45 13.88
N PRO A 80 -13.48 -24.30 13.96
CA PRO A 80 -12.30 -24.18 13.11
C PRO A 80 -12.61 -24.27 11.60
N GLU A 81 -13.58 -25.08 11.21
CA GLU A 81 -13.94 -25.25 9.78
C GLU A 81 -14.56 -23.96 9.22
N GLU A 82 -15.38 -23.27 10.03
CA GLU A 82 -15.99 -22.00 9.67
C GLU A 82 -14.95 -20.85 9.66
N GLN A 83 -13.97 -20.88 10.57
CA GLN A 83 -12.85 -19.93 10.57
C GLN A 83 -11.95 -20.08 9.32
N GLU A 84 -11.61 -21.31 8.96
CA GLU A 84 -10.84 -21.61 7.74
C GLU A 84 -11.58 -21.14 6.50
N ARG A 85 -12.87 -21.47 6.40
CA ARG A 85 -13.73 -21.00 5.31
C ARG A 85 -13.84 -19.48 5.24
N CYS A 86 -13.97 -18.81 6.38
CA CYS A 86 -13.99 -17.35 6.44
C CYS A 86 -12.67 -16.75 5.96
N SER A 87 -11.54 -17.33 6.38
CA SER A 87 -10.20 -16.92 5.95
C SER A 87 -10.03 -17.07 4.44
N LEU A 88 -10.48 -18.20 3.89
CA LEU A 88 -10.46 -18.46 2.45
C LEU A 88 -11.35 -17.47 1.69
N TYR A 89 -12.55 -17.18 2.21
CA TYR A 89 -13.46 -16.20 1.62
C TYR A 89 -12.87 -14.79 1.60
N MET A 90 -12.30 -14.31 2.70
CA MET A 90 -11.60 -13.02 2.74
C MET A 90 -10.42 -12.98 1.75
N ALA A 91 -9.67 -14.08 1.64
CA ALA A 91 -8.55 -14.17 0.71
C ALA A 91 -8.98 -14.11 -0.77
N VAL A 92 -10.13 -14.72 -1.12
CA VAL A 92 -10.77 -14.58 -2.45
C VAL A 92 -11.21 -13.13 -2.67
N LEU A 93 -11.92 -12.55 -1.70
CA LEU A 93 -12.42 -11.19 -1.79
C LEU A 93 -11.28 -10.19 -2.01
N GLN A 94 -10.21 -10.26 -1.21
CA GLN A 94 -9.06 -9.38 -1.37
C GLN A 94 -8.50 -9.45 -2.80
N ARG A 95 -8.22 -10.66 -3.31
CA ARG A 95 -7.68 -10.87 -4.66
C ARG A 95 -8.63 -10.33 -5.74
N LEU A 96 -9.93 -10.57 -5.59
CA LEU A 96 -10.94 -10.10 -6.53
C LEU A 96 -11.04 -8.57 -6.51
N GLY A 97 -10.95 -7.94 -5.33
CA GLY A 97 -10.90 -6.50 -5.17
C GLY A 97 -9.71 -5.88 -5.90
N PHE A 98 -8.50 -6.43 -5.75
CA PHE A 98 -7.33 -6.00 -6.51
C PHE A 98 -7.49 -6.24 -8.01
N ALA A 99 -8.07 -7.37 -8.42
CA ALA A 99 -8.30 -7.67 -9.83
C ALA A 99 -9.28 -6.67 -10.48
N TYR A 100 -10.40 -6.36 -9.82
CA TYR A 100 -11.31 -5.31 -10.27
C TYR A 100 -10.64 -3.93 -10.31
N PHE A 101 -9.86 -3.60 -9.29
CA PHE A 101 -9.15 -2.33 -9.24
C PHE A 101 -8.18 -2.18 -10.42
N SER A 102 -7.33 -3.19 -10.67
CA SER A 102 -6.35 -3.21 -11.75
C SER A 102 -6.98 -3.13 -13.14
N GLU A 103 -8.15 -3.76 -13.33
CA GLU A 103 -8.90 -3.71 -14.61
C GLU A 103 -9.79 -2.45 -14.75
N GLY A 104 -9.69 -1.48 -13.83
CA GLY A 104 -10.44 -0.23 -13.89
C GLY A 104 -11.91 -0.34 -13.48
N ARG A 105 -12.34 -1.48 -12.93
CA ARG A 105 -13.70 -1.72 -12.40
C ARG A 105 -13.84 -1.17 -10.98
N HIS A 106 -13.59 0.12 -10.80
CA HIS A 106 -13.43 0.74 -9.47
C HIS A 106 -14.68 0.69 -8.58
N GLU A 107 -15.90 0.77 -9.14
CA GLU A 107 -17.13 0.64 -8.35
C GLU A 107 -17.29 -0.78 -7.81
N ASP A 108 -17.06 -1.81 -8.64
CA ASP A 108 -17.09 -3.22 -8.22
C ASP A 108 -16.02 -3.49 -7.16
N ALA A 109 -14.81 -2.94 -7.35
CA ALA A 109 -13.73 -3.02 -6.37
C ALA A 109 -14.12 -2.35 -5.04
N LEU A 110 -14.78 -1.19 -5.08
CA LEU A 110 -15.19 -0.45 -3.90
C LEU A 110 -16.26 -1.20 -3.10
N ASP A 111 -17.32 -1.65 -3.77
CA ASP A 111 -18.41 -2.40 -3.15
C ASP A 111 -17.89 -3.66 -2.46
N LEU A 112 -17.00 -4.39 -3.14
CA LEU A 112 -16.35 -5.58 -2.59
C LEU A 112 -15.48 -5.23 -1.37
N THR A 113 -14.66 -4.20 -1.48
CA THR A 113 -13.72 -3.82 -0.41
C THR A 113 -14.45 -3.35 0.85
N ILE A 114 -15.59 -2.65 0.70
CA ILE A 114 -16.45 -2.29 1.84
C ILE A 114 -16.95 -3.55 2.56
N GLY A 115 -17.44 -4.54 1.81
CA GLY A 115 -17.86 -5.81 2.41
C GLY A 115 -16.71 -6.55 3.11
N LEU A 116 -15.49 -6.50 2.55
CA LEU A 116 -14.31 -7.09 3.18
C LEU A 116 -13.90 -6.36 4.47
N LEU A 117 -14.01 -5.04 4.53
CA LEU A 117 -13.72 -4.26 5.75
C LEU A 117 -14.63 -4.61 6.93
N ASP A 118 -15.89 -4.98 6.66
CA ASP A 118 -16.82 -5.42 7.70
C ASP A 118 -16.46 -6.82 8.25
N LEU A 119 -15.78 -7.65 7.45
CA LEU A 119 -15.32 -8.99 7.84
C LEU A 119 -13.95 -8.95 8.51
N ASP A 120 -13.05 -8.11 8.01
CA ASP A 120 -11.66 -8.00 8.45
C ASP A 120 -11.50 -7.02 9.62
N VAL A 121 -12.19 -7.32 10.73
CA VAL A 121 -12.18 -6.48 11.94
C VAL A 121 -10.78 -6.37 12.56
N ASP A 122 -9.97 -7.42 12.41
CA ASP A 122 -8.62 -7.51 12.97
C ASP A 122 -7.53 -6.98 12.03
N GLY A 123 -7.87 -6.53 10.82
CA GLY A 123 -6.91 -5.95 9.87
C GLY A 123 -5.90 -6.96 9.31
N LEU A 124 -6.33 -8.19 9.08
CA LEU A 124 -5.54 -9.29 8.51
C LEU A 124 -5.36 -9.16 7.00
N THR A 125 -6.13 -8.29 6.35
CA THR A 125 -6.12 -8.07 4.90
C THR A 125 -5.63 -6.66 4.54
N LEU A 126 -5.36 -6.45 3.26
CA LEU A 126 -5.06 -5.15 2.67
C LEU A 126 -6.32 -4.35 2.29
N ALA A 127 -7.51 -4.75 2.74
CA ALA A 127 -8.77 -4.11 2.40
C ALA A 127 -8.78 -2.60 2.67
N ARG A 128 -8.24 -2.18 3.83
CA ARG A 128 -8.16 -0.76 4.20
C ARG A 128 -7.29 0.03 3.22
N SER A 129 -6.13 -0.51 2.83
CA SER A 129 -5.24 0.10 1.86
C SER A 129 -5.90 0.20 0.48
N LEU A 130 -6.54 -0.88 0.03
CA LEU A 130 -7.26 -0.92 -1.24
C LEU A 130 -8.44 0.08 -1.27
N TYR A 131 -9.21 0.18 -0.18
CA TYR A 131 -10.33 1.11 -0.04
C TYR A 131 -9.90 2.55 -0.29
N TYR A 132 -8.86 3.02 0.41
CA TYR A 132 -8.37 4.38 0.23
C TYR A 132 -7.80 4.61 -1.17
N ARG A 133 -7.06 3.64 -1.73
CA ARG A 133 -6.52 3.74 -3.09
C ARG A 133 -7.61 3.83 -4.14
N ILE A 134 -8.70 3.05 -4.02
CA ILE A 134 -9.87 3.11 -4.90
C ILE A 134 -10.50 4.51 -4.86
N LEU A 135 -10.75 5.06 -3.66
CA LEU A 135 -11.34 6.39 -3.53
C LEU A 135 -10.46 7.48 -4.19
N ILE A 136 -9.15 7.38 -4.04
CA ILE A 136 -8.18 8.28 -4.69
C ILE A 136 -8.24 8.16 -6.22
N GLU A 137 -8.37 6.95 -6.76
CA GLU A 137 -8.51 6.70 -8.20
C GLU A 137 -9.80 7.32 -8.75
N MET A 138 -10.89 7.13 -8.03
CA MET A 138 -12.21 7.67 -8.36
C MET A 138 -12.30 9.19 -8.14
N LYS A 139 -11.23 9.85 -7.67
CA LYS A 139 -11.18 11.28 -7.32
C LYS A 139 -12.25 11.67 -6.29
N ARG A 140 -12.57 10.74 -5.39
CA ARG A 140 -13.52 10.93 -4.27
C ARG A 140 -12.78 11.52 -3.06
N ASP A 141 -12.05 12.61 -3.27
CA ASP A 141 -11.13 13.17 -2.27
C ASP A 141 -11.85 13.54 -0.96
N ARG A 142 -13.11 14.01 -1.02
CA ARG A 142 -13.90 14.31 0.18
C ARG A 142 -14.23 13.06 1.00
N ASP A 143 -14.49 11.95 0.31
CA ASP A 143 -14.87 10.70 0.95
C ASP A 143 -13.65 10.06 1.62
N VAL A 144 -12.45 10.24 1.04
CA VAL A 144 -11.17 9.92 1.70
C VAL A 144 -11.07 10.66 3.03
N LEU A 145 -11.32 11.98 3.05
CA LEU A 145 -11.24 12.76 4.28
C LEU A 145 -12.28 12.32 5.32
N GLU A 146 -13.52 12.07 4.91
CA GLU A 146 -14.57 11.57 5.80
C GLU A 146 -14.21 10.20 6.39
N ALA A 147 -13.70 9.28 5.58
CA ALA A 147 -13.24 7.98 6.04
C ALA A 147 -12.09 8.12 7.06
N THR A 148 -11.10 8.98 6.80
CA THR A 148 -9.98 9.19 7.74
C THR A 148 -10.40 9.75 9.11
N MET A 149 -11.56 10.41 9.21
CA MET A 149 -12.07 10.90 10.49
C MET A 149 -12.70 9.81 11.34
N ASN A 150 -13.22 8.76 10.69
CA ASN A 150 -13.91 7.64 11.34
C ASN A 150 -12.98 6.45 11.60
N ASP A 151 -11.80 6.47 11.00
CA ASP A 151 -10.83 5.41 11.09
C ASP A 151 -9.88 5.61 12.27
N ALA A 152 -9.96 4.69 13.23
CA ALA A 152 -9.14 4.73 14.45
C ALA A 152 -7.68 4.36 14.19
N GLU A 153 -7.42 3.62 13.12
CA GLU A 153 -6.10 3.06 12.81
C GLU A 153 -5.38 3.97 11.82
N ARG A 154 -4.35 4.70 12.28
CA ARG A 154 -3.63 5.67 11.43
C ARG A 154 -2.60 4.98 10.53
N SER A 155 -3.05 4.10 9.64
CA SER A 155 -2.19 3.37 8.71
C SER A 155 -1.48 4.30 7.72
N ALA A 156 -0.34 3.85 7.18
CA ALA A 156 0.39 4.61 6.16
C ALA A 156 -0.46 4.86 4.90
N SER A 157 -1.21 3.85 4.41
CA SER A 157 -2.09 3.98 3.24
C SER A 157 -3.17 5.05 3.43
N MET A 158 -3.79 5.12 4.61
CA MET A 158 -4.70 6.20 4.97
C MET A 158 -3.99 7.55 4.91
N LEU A 159 -2.85 7.69 5.58
CA LEU A 159 -2.17 8.97 5.74
C LEU A 159 -1.66 9.52 4.39
N HIS A 160 -1.13 8.67 3.53
CA HIS A 160 -0.77 9.04 2.16
C HIS A 160 -2.00 9.48 1.36
N SER A 161 -3.11 8.75 1.45
CA SER A 161 -4.36 9.12 0.78
C SER A 161 -4.92 10.45 1.27
N LYS A 162 -4.89 10.70 2.58
CA LYS A 162 -5.28 11.98 3.18
C LYS A 162 -4.42 13.13 2.67
N ALA A 163 -3.11 12.95 2.58
CA ALA A 163 -2.19 13.97 2.07
C ALA A 163 -2.50 14.31 0.60
N ILE A 164 -2.70 13.30 -0.24
CA ILE A 164 -3.08 13.48 -1.65
C ILE A 164 -4.44 14.21 -1.76
N ALA A 165 -5.46 13.75 -1.03
CA ALA A 165 -6.80 14.32 -1.08
C ALA A 165 -6.83 15.79 -0.63
N LEU A 166 -6.12 16.13 0.47
CA LEU A 166 -6.02 17.52 0.93
C LEU A 166 -5.29 18.40 -0.08
N TRP A 167 -4.22 17.89 -0.68
CA TRP A 167 -3.49 18.62 -1.71
C TRP A 167 -4.36 18.85 -2.95
N ARG A 168 -5.09 17.84 -3.44
CA ARG A 168 -6.00 18.00 -4.59
C ARG A 168 -7.12 19.00 -4.34
N LEU A 169 -7.65 19.03 -3.12
CA LEU A 169 -8.75 19.93 -2.76
C LEU A 169 -8.32 21.38 -2.56
N SER A 170 -7.08 21.62 -2.13
CA SER A 170 -6.67 22.95 -1.62
C SER A 170 -5.26 23.41 -2.02
N GLY A 171 -4.55 22.62 -2.81
CA GLY A 171 -3.13 22.81 -3.10
C GLY A 171 -2.24 22.56 -1.87
N PRO A 172 -0.98 23.05 -1.89
CA PRO A 172 -0.02 22.90 -0.78
C PRO A 172 -0.33 23.84 0.42
N GLY A 173 -1.56 23.79 0.94
CA GLY A 173 -2.01 24.55 2.13
C GLY A 173 -1.54 23.95 3.46
N ASP A 174 -1.89 24.57 4.61
CA ASP A 174 -1.50 24.12 5.95
C ASP A 174 -1.93 22.67 6.23
N ASP A 175 -3.17 22.31 5.88
CA ASP A 175 -3.70 20.98 6.17
C ASP A 175 -2.99 19.91 5.34
N ALA A 176 -2.77 20.17 4.04
CA ALA A 176 -2.00 19.29 3.17
C ALA A 176 -0.56 19.15 3.69
N TYR A 177 0.10 20.27 4.03
CA TYR A 177 1.45 20.28 4.60
C TYR A 177 1.57 19.40 5.84
N MET A 178 0.63 19.53 6.77
CA MET A 178 0.62 18.69 7.96
C MET A 178 0.40 17.23 7.62
N ALA A 179 -0.55 16.91 6.73
CA ALA A 179 -0.83 15.55 6.33
C ALA A 179 0.35 14.88 5.58
N LEU A 180 1.11 15.62 4.78
CA LEU A 180 2.33 15.12 4.14
C LEU A 180 3.33 14.62 5.18
N TRP A 181 3.58 15.43 6.21
CA TRP A 181 4.52 15.06 7.27
C TRP A 181 3.98 13.96 8.18
N GLU A 182 2.66 13.85 8.35
CA GLU A 182 2.05 12.68 9.00
C GLU A 182 2.31 11.41 8.17
N ALA A 183 2.11 11.46 6.85
CA ALA A 183 2.36 10.33 5.95
C ALA A 183 3.84 9.93 5.95
N PHE A 184 4.75 10.90 5.79
CA PHE A 184 6.19 10.66 5.79
C PHE A 184 6.71 10.13 7.13
N ARG A 185 6.06 10.45 8.25
CA ARG A 185 6.42 9.84 9.54
C ARG A 185 5.99 8.38 9.61
N ALA A 186 4.83 8.04 9.04
CA ALA A 186 4.30 6.69 9.09
C ALA A 186 5.01 5.72 8.13
N ALA A 187 5.46 6.21 6.97
CA ALA A 187 6.22 5.44 6.00
C ALA A 187 7.27 6.35 5.31
N PRO A 188 8.44 6.55 5.96
CA PRO A 188 9.44 7.53 5.53
C PRO A 188 10.20 7.17 4.26
N LEU A 189 10.26 5.89 3.88
CA LEU A 189 10.97 5.40 2.70
C LEU A 189 10.08 5.36 1.45
N VAL A 190 8.76 5.21 1.60
CA VAL A 190 7.77 5.31 0.51
C VAL A 190 8.06 6.43 -0.50
N PRO A 191 8.22 7.71 -0.08
CA PRO A 191 8.48 8.79 -1.03
C PRO A 191 9.83 8.67 -1.77
N PHE A 192 10.81 7.94 -1.22
CA PHE A 192 12.10 7.69 -1.88
C PHE A 192 11.98 6.60 -2.95
N TYR A 193 11.20 5.55 -2.68
CA TYR A 193 10.88 4.50 -3.65
C TYR A 193 10.06 5.05 -4.82
N ILE A 194 9.00 5.83 -4.56
CA ILE A 194 8.17 6.47 -5.61
C ILE A 194 9.01 7.34 -6.56
N LEU A 195 10.01 8.04 -6.03
CA LEU A 195 10.86 8.94 -6.83
C LEU A 195 12.10 8.24 -7.42
N GLY A 196 12.27 6.94 -7.17
CA GLY A 196 13.39 6.15 -7.67
C GLY A 196 14.74 6.56 -7.06
N TYR A 197 14.76 7.10 -5.84
CA TYR A 197 16.00 7.40 -5.12
C TYR A 197 16.58 6.17 -4.41
N PHE A 198 15.73 5.21 -4.04
CA PHE A 198 16.12 3.93 -3.48
C PHE A 198 15.76 2.81 -4.45
N ASP A 199 16.66 1.84 -4.57
CA ASP A 199 16.44 0.60 -5.29
C ASP A 199 15.52 -0.34 -4.50
N GLU A 200 14.92 -1.31 -5.20
CA GLU A 200 14.16 -2.40 -4.60
C GLU A 200 14.95 -3.06 -3.43
N PRO A 201 14.33 -3.24 -2.26
CA PRO A 201 14.98 -3.87 -1.12
C PRO A 201 15.18 -5.38 -1.35
N ASP A 202 16.04 -5.98 -0.53
CA ASP A 202 16.12 -7.44 -0.43
C ASP A 202 14.81 -7.98 0.19
N GLU A 203 14.26 -9.06 -0.34
CA GLU A 203 13.01 -9.67 0.13
C GLU A 203 13.10 -10.10 1.61
N GLU A 204 14.31 -10.35 2.12
CA GLU A 204 14.54 -10.67 3.54
C GLU A 204 14.35 -9.45 4.48
N ASP A 205 14.37 -8.21 3.95
CA ASP A 205 14.13 -6.99 4.71
C ASP A 205 12.63 -6.64 4.71
N VAL A 206 11.90 -7.27 5.63
CA VAL A 206 10.42 -7.18 5.73
C VAL A 206 9.94 -5.72 5.83
N ASP A 207 10.52 -4.92 6.72
CA ASP A 207 10.09 -3.55 6.96
C ASP A 207 10.24 -2.68 5.70
N ARG A 208 11.36 -2.83 4.97
CA ARG A 208 11.57 -2.11 3.71
C ARG A 208 10.69 -2.63 2.59
N THR A 209 10.47 -3.94 2.53
CA THR A 209 9.61 -4.58 1.54
C THR A 209 8.17 -4.09 1.66
N GLU A 210 7.65 -3.92 2.88
CA GLU A 210 6.32 -3.34 3.11
C GLU A 210 6.20 -1.91 2.58
N GLU A 211 7.16 -1.03 2.89
CA GLU A 211 7.17 0.35 2.37
C GLU A 211 7.37 0.42 0.85
N TYR A 212 8.18 -0.48 0.28
CA TYR A 212 8.35 -0.59 -1.17
C TYR A 212 7.05 -1.02 -1.85
N ASN A 213 6.36 -2.04 -1.32
CA ASN A 213 5.05 -2.46 -1.84
C ASN A 213 4.01 -1.35 -1.76
N LEU A 214 3.99 -0.58 -0.65
CA LEU A 214 3.13 0.58 -0.52
C LEU A 214 3.48 1.68 -1.54
N ALA A 215 4.77 1.89 -1.81
CA ALA A 215 5.23 2.83 -2.82
C ALA A 215 4.76 2.44 -4.22
N LEU A 216 4.94 1.17 -4.64
CA LEU A 216 4.43 0.66 -5.91
C LEU A 216 2.91 0.86 -6.04
N PHE A 217 2.18 0.65 -4.95
CA PHE A 217 0.72 0.79 -4.94
C PHE A 217 0.22 2.24 -5.03
N PHE A 218 1.04 3.23 -4.64
CA PHE A 218 0.68 4.65 -4.60
C PHE A 218 1.45 5.54 -5.59
N GLU A 219 2.40 4.99 -6.34
CA GLU A 219 3.26 5.75 -7.27
C GLU A 219 2.42 6.57 -8.26
N ASP A 220 1.44 5.94 -8.89
CA ASP A 220 0.54 6.55 -9.86
C ASP A 220 -0.39 7.60 -9.23
N ALA A 221 -0.85 7.37 -7.99
CA ALA A 221 -1.65 8.31 -7.24
C ALA A 221 -0.88 9.60 -6.93
N TRP A 222 0.38 9.49 -6.48
CA TRP A 222 1.25 10.64 -6.22
C TRP A 222 1.72 11.34 -7.51
N SER A 223 1.92 10.59 -8.59
CA SER A 223 2.36 11.13 -9.88
C SER A 223 1.22 11.58 -10.80
N SER A 224 -0.03 11.42 -10.37
CA SER A 224 -1.24 11.77 -11.13
C SER A 224 -1.29 13.24 -11.59
N GLU A 225 -0.60 14.13 -10.87
CA GLU A 225 -0.56 15.56 -11.16
C GLU A 225 0.87 16.07 -11.01
N THR A 226 1.36 16.87 -11.97
CA THR A 226 2.74 17.40 -11.94
C THR A 226 3.00 18.25 -10.69
N GLY A 227 2.01 19.02 -10.23
CA GLY A 227 2.13 19.80 -9.00
C GLY A 227 2.29 18.93 -7.75
N LEU A 228 1.52 17.83 -7.67
CA LEU A 228 1.58 16.87 -6.58
C LEU A 228 2.93 16.14 -6.55
N LEU A 229 3.41 15.69 -7.71
CA LEU A 229 4.71 15.03 -7.84
C LEU A 229 5.87 15.97 -7.45
N ASN A 230 5.84 17.23 -7.92
CA ASN A 230 6.84 18.22 -7.53
C ASN A 230 6.83 18.47 -6.03
N TRP A 231 5.65 18.51 -5.41
CA TRP A 231 5.50 18.71 -3.99
C TRP A 231 5.98 17.50 -3.17
N LEU A 232 5.71 16.28 -3.63
CA LEU A 232 6.31 15.07 -3.09
C LEU A 232 7.85 15.17 -3.15
N ALA A 233 8.41 15.48 -4.32
CA ALA A 233 9.85 15.61 -4.51
C ALA A 233 10.50 16.65 -3.60
N GLN A 234 9.85 17.81 -3.41
CA GLN A 234 10.31 18.81 -2.46
C GLN A 234 10.35 18.27 -1.02
N GLY A 235 9.29 17.59 -0.59
CA GLY A 235 9.23 16.93 0.71
C GLY A 235 10.34 15.88 0.88
N THR A 236 10.52 15.02 -0.12
CA THR A 236 11.49 13.91 -0.09
C THR A 236 12.92 14.42 -0.01
N ILE A 237 13.29 15.41 -0.85
CA ILE A 237 14.63 15.99 -0.84
C ILE A 237 14.90 16.70 0.50
N LEU A 238 13.92 17.45 1.01
CA LEU A 238 14.04 18.11 2.31
C LEU A 238 14.26 17.09 3.44
N LEU A 239 13.43 16.05 3.52
CA LEU A 239 13.60 15.00 4.53
C LEU A 239 14.93 14.27 4.36
N GLY A 240 15.28 13.88 3.13
CA GLY A 240 16.46 13.08 2.85
C GLY A 240 17.76 13.80 3.16
N LEU A 241 17.84 15.10 2.89
CA LEU A 241 18.98 15.92 3.27
C LEU A 241 19.02 16.19 4.79
N ALA A 242 17.88 16.59 5.37
CA ALA A 242 17.79 16.92 6.78
C ALA A 242 18.06 15.74 7.70
N ALA A 243 17.57 14.54 7.36
CA ALA A 243 17.76 13.31 8.14
C ALA A 243 18.98 12.47 7.68
N SER A 244 19.73 12.94 6.68
CA SER A 244 20.90 12.25 6.11
C SER A 244 20.57 10.85 5.56
N LEU A 245 19.47 10.73 4.81
CA LEU A 245 19.01 9.48 4.19
C LEU A 245 19.71 9.20 2.85
N PHE A 246 20.22 10.24 2.19
CA PHE A 246 21.02 10.08 0.97
C PHE A 246 22.47 9.69 1.30
N PRO A 247 23.15 8.93 0.42
CA PRO A 247 24.59 8.75 0.47
C PRO A 247 25.32 10.10 0.52
N ARG A 248 26.42 10.16 1.27
CA ARG A 248 27.19 11.41 1.43
C ARG A 248 27.70 11.98 0.11
N GLU A 249 28.05 11.13 -0.85
CA GLU A 249 28.47 11.55 -2.19
C GLU A 249 27.35 12.22 -3.01
N ASP A 250 26.08 11.99 -2.68
CA ASP A 250 24.94 12.54 -3.39
C ASP A 250 24.40 13.84 -2.76
N THR A 251 24.87 14.22 -1.57
CA THR A 251 24.41 15.43 -0.86
C THR A 251 24.52 16.69 -1.73
N GLU A 252 25.63 16.88 -2.45
CA GLU A 252 25.80 18.06 -3.34
C GLU A 252 24.80 18.04 -4.51
N LYS A 253 24.56 16.86 -5.10
CA LYS A 253 23.58 16.70 -6.18
C LYS A 253 22.17 17.01 -5.69
N MET A 254 21.81 16.53 -4.49
CA MET A 254 20.50 16.76 -3.88
C MET A 254 20.32 18.23 -3.50
N MET A 255 21.37 18.95 -3.09
CA MET A 255 21.32 20.40 -2.91
C MET A 255 21.06 21.17 -4.22
N ILE A 256 21.63 20.71 -5.34
CA ILE A 256 21.33 21.29 -6.67
C ILE A 256 19.85 21.07 -7.03
N LEU A 257 19.31 19.87 -6.76
CA LEU A 257 17.89 19.60 -6.96
C LEU A 257 16.99 20.43 -6.03
N ALA A 258 17.40 20.63 -4.78
CA ALA A 258 16.71 21.51 -3.84
C ALA A 258 16.62 22.96 -4.34
N ASP A 259 17.69 23.47 -4.97
CA ASP A 259 17.70 24.81 -5.59
C ASP A 259 16.74 24.88 -6.79
N ALA A 260 16.78 23.86 -7.66
CA ALA A 260 15.87 23.76 -8.80
C ALA A 260 14.39 23.67 -8.40
N LEU A 261 14.10 23.10 -7.23
CA LEU A 261 12.77 23.01 -6.63
C LEU A 261 12.42 24.21 -5.73
N HIS A 262 13.31 25.20 -5.64
CA HIS A 262 13.14 26.43 -4.85
C HIS A 262 12.99 26.19 -3.33
N ILE A 263 13.68 25.18 -2.80
CA ILE A 263 13.68 24.83 -1.37
C ILE A 263 15.08 24.84 -0.71
N ALA A 264 16.15 25.18 -1.45
CA ALA A 264 17.52 25.16 -0.93
C ALA A 264 17.69 25.92 0.40
N ASP A 265 17.20 27.15 0.51
CA ASP A 265 17.26 27.94 1.76
C ASP A 265 16.58 27.23 2.95
N SER A 266 15.45 26.56 2.68
CA SER A 266 14.70 25.82 3.71
C SER A 266 15.45 24.57 4.14
N VAL A 267 16.06 23.86 3.18
CA VAL A 267 16.91 22.71 3.45
C VAL A 267 18.11 23.11 4.30
N GLU A 268 18.81 24.19 3.94
CA GLU A 268 19.96 24.68 4.69
C GLU A 268 19.59 25.07 6.14
N ASP A 269 18.49 25.81 6.34
CA ASP A 269 18.00 26.14 7.69
C ASP A 269 17.67 24.88 8.50
N ALA A 270 17.02 23.88 7.88
CA ALA A 270 16.70 22.62 8.54
C ALA A 270 17.96 21.85 8.96
N MET A 271 18.91 21.66 8.04
CA MET A 271 20.17 20.97 8.30
C MET A 271 20.95 21.66 9.42
N VAL A 272 21.11 22.98 9.38
CA VAL A 272 21.80 23.75 10.43
C VAL A 272 21.15 23.54 11.80
N ARG A 273 19.82 23.57 11.88
CA ARG A 273 19.08 23.38 13.15
C ARG A 273 19.21 21.98 13.71
N LEU A 274 19.28 20.96 12.86
CA LEU A 274 19.42 19.56 13.28
C LEU A 274 20.88 19.23 13.63
N GLU A 275 21.83 19.60 12.78
CA GLU A 275 23.26 19.31 12.95
C GLU A 275 23.92 20.11 14.09
N SER A 276 23.36 21.26 14.46
CA SER A 276 23.81 22.02 15.63
C SER A 276 23.55 21.30 16.96
N ARG A 277 22.74 20.24 16.96
CA ARG A 277 22.51 19.39 18.14
C ARG A 277 23.72 18.49 18.38
N GLN A 278 24.22 18.47 19.61
CA GLN A 278 25.44 17.73 19.97
C GLN A 278 25.35 16.22 19.74
N ASP A 279 24.15 15.66 19.78
CA ASP A 279 23.86 14.23 19.63
C ASP A 279 23.50 13.83 18.20
N TRP A 280 23.39 14.77 17.25
CA TRP A 280 22.84 14.51 15.91
C TRP A 280 23.53 13.37 15.16
N ALA A 281 24.87 13.38 15.13
CA ALA A 281 25.67 12.36 14.46
C ALA A 281 25.56 10.97 15.11
N ALA A 282 25.17 10.89 16.39
CA ALA A 282 25.02 9.64 17.14
C ALA A 282 23.62 9.04 17.04
N ARG A 283 22.63 9.78 16.53
CA ARG A 283 21.25 9.31 16.36
C ARG A 283 21.12 8.23 15.30
N THR A 284 20.19 7.30 15.52
CA THR A 284 19.77 6.33 14.50
C THR A 284 19.03 7.02 13.34
N THR A 285 18.82 6.31 12.24
CA THR A 285 18.05 6.81 11.09
C THR A 285 16.64 7.25 11.52
N ASP A 286 15.93 6.42 12.28
CA ASP A 286 14.57 6.71 12.73
C ASP A 286 14.52 7.93 13.65
N GLU A 287 15.47 8.05 14.58
CA GLU A 287 15.57 9.21 15.48
C GLU A 287 15.88 10.52 14.74
N ARG A 288 16.56 10.43 13.59
CA ARG A 288 16.80 11.58 12.71
C ARG A 288 15.55 11.93 11.90
N ILE A 289 14.86 10.94 11.35
CA ILE A 289 13.58 11.14 10.65
C ILE A 289 12.57 11.81 11.58
N ASP A 290 12.36 11.26 12.77
CA ASP A 290 11.42 11.82 13.75
C ASP A 290 11.76 13.26 14.13
N ALA A 291 13.04 13.55 14.36
CA ALA A 291 13.50 14.88 14.70
C ALA A 291 13.35 15.88 13.54
N ALA A 292 13.60 15.45 12.29
CA ALA A 292 13.42 16.26 11.10
C ALA A 292 11.93 16.57 10.89
N VAL A 293 11.06 15.55 10.90
CA VAL A 293 9.62 15.74 10.78
C VAL A 293 9.06 16.62 11.90
N ALA A 294 9.51 16.43 13.14
CA ALA A 294 9.10 17.29 14.25
C ALA A 294 9.52 18.75 14.07
N LEU A 295 10.69 19.01 13.47
CA LEU A 295 11.11 20.36 13.10
C LEU A 295 10.22 20.94 12.00
N PHE A 296 9.91 20.16 10.98
CA PHE A 296 9.08 20.61 9.84
C PHE A 296 7.68 20.98 10.29
N VAL A 297 7.04 20.14 11.12
CA VAL A 297 5.71 20.41 11.69
C VAL A 297 5.65 21.71 12.52
N GLN A 298 6.76 22.12 13.14
CA GLN A 298 6.84 23.36 13.93
C GLN A 298 7.13 24.61 13.08
N GLY A 299 7.56 24.41 11.84
CA GLY A 299 7.99 25.47 10.93
C GLY A 299 7.26 25.41 9.59
N ARG A 300 7.84 26.08 8.61
CA ARG A 300 7.38 26.06 7.22
C ARG A 300 8.59 25.97 6.33
N TYR A 301 8.77 24.81 5.72
CA TYR A 301 9.96 24.45 4.95
C TYR A 301 9.67 24.10 3.49
N LEU A 302 8.40 24.11 3.09
CA LEU A 302 7.96 23.90 1.71
C LEU A 302 7.20 25.12 1.19
N PRO A 303 7.25 25.41 -0.13
CA PRO A 303 6.53 26.51 -0.74
C PRO A 303 5.01 26.32 -0.67
N ARG A 304 4.27 27.43 -0.79
CA ARG A 304 2.81 27.43 -0.96
C ARG A 304 2.45 28.09 -2.27
N ASP A 305 1.35 27.66 -2.87
CA ASP A 305 0.65 28.52 -3.80
C ASP A 305 0.03 29.67 -2.99
N GLU A 306 0.41 30.90 -3.34
CA GLU A 306 -0.29 32.10 -2.87
C GLU A 306 -1.66 32.13 -3.57
N SER A 307 -2.71 31.67 -2.89
CA SER A 307 -4.10 31.87 -3.30
C SER A 307 -4.54 33.32 -3.11
#